data_AF-A0A820Y376-F1
#
_entry.id   AF-A0A820Y376-F1
#
_cell.length_a   1.000
_cell.length_b   1.000
_cell.length_c   1.000
_cell.angle_alpha   90.00
_cell.angle_beta   90.00
_cell.angle_gamma   90.00
#
_symmetry.space_group_name_H-M   'P 1'
#
loop_
_entity.id
_entity.type
_entity.pdbx_description
1 polymer ?
#
loop_
_entity_poly.entity_id
_entity_poly.type
_entity_poly.pdbx_seq_one_letter_code
_entity_poly.pdbx_strand_id
1 'polypeptide(L)'
;MKTANVCCYPAMLHFLAKIACLIFFLLVYCEFLIYYFVLLGCSWPQLSKIDQDFSARPPNDPYRKPLHVMFIADTHLLGSREGHWLDKLRREWQMYRSFQSARFLFEPNVIFFLGDLTDEGKWCSDHEWEKTVRRFNSLFSVPTSTKLYALAGNHDIGFHYDVSDGRLERFEQSFQAPHVRLITIHDDDINFILINSMAFEGDQCRLCARAEKELNEIVNELHRSGLATKPVFLSHFPLYRESDANCSVWRQSSLSQSTRHKERYDVLSREASDNLLKKIKPRLVFTAHTHDFCYTEHTDIKGKVIPEWTVPSFSWRNRDDPSLMLLSITTNNERVSHCRLPRESTVFWSYGIGAFLLIFYILFGGRRPLGCPITSKYSCQCRENVAGGQGDGSSLNQLSSPFGVYVDDNQTIFITDLGNDRIVQRNYDAALGQVVADGNGQGNQRVMRWFRQHDRNQETIIDNIYYTQLAIDNQKKFYASNCDKQEVRRYQLGDS
;
A
#
# COMPACT_ATOMS: atom_id res chain seq x y z
N MET A 1 27.73 -7.42 39.91
CA MET A 1 26.78 -6.35 39.53
C MET A 1 26.51 -6.41 38.02
N LYS A 2 25.45 -7.12 37.61
CA LYS A 2 24.82 -7.05 36.29
C LYS A 2 23.32 -7.22 36.58
N THR A 3 22.51 -6.18 36.34
CA THR A 3 21.08 -6.23 35.98
C THR A 3 20.49 -4.83 36.07
N ALA A 4 20.63 -4.03 35.02
CA ALA A 4 19.86 -2.80 34.78
C ALA A 4 19.07 -2.84 33.46
N ASN A 5 18.91 -4.02 32.84
CA ASN A 5 18.41 -4.14 31.46
C ASN A 5 16.94 -4.57 31.32
N VAL A 6 16.21 -4.80 32.41
CA VAL A 6 14.86 -5.43 32.31
C VAL A 6 13.74 -4.43 31.98
N CYS A 7 13.86 -3.14 32.32
CA CYS A 7 12.80 -2.14 32.06
C CYS A 7 12.91 -1.37 30.74
N CYS A 8 14.05 -1.40 30.04
CA CYS A 8 14.23 -0.67 28.77
C CYS A 8 13.79 -1.47 27.53
N TYR A 9 13.81 -2.81 27.61
CA TYR A 9 13.51 -3.69 26.47
C TYR A 9 12.09 -3.52 25.91
N PRO A 10 11.02 -3.43 26.72
CA PRO A 10 9.66 -3.27 26.20
C PRO A 10 9.48 -1.92 25.50
N ALA A 11 9.98 -0.83 26.10
CA ALA A 11 9.83 0.51 25.56
C ALA A 11 10.55 0.70 24.20
N MET A 12 11.75 0.12 24.06
CA MET A 12 12.49 0.13 22.79
C MET A 12 11.76 -0.70 21.72
N LEU A 13 11.23 -1.86 22.09
CA LEU A 13 10.45 -2.70 21.18
C LEU A 13 9.17 -2.01 20.70
N HIS A 14 8.45 -1.32 21.59
CA HIS A 14 7.27 -0.53 21.23
C HIS A 14 7.61 0.63 20.28
N PHE A 15 8.75 1.29 20.47
CA PHE A 15 9.19 2.38 19.59
C PHE A 15 9.54 1.88 18.19
N LEU A 16 10.32 0.79 18.10
CA LEU A 16 10.65 0.13 16.83
C LEU A 16 9.38 -0.38 16.12
N ALA A 17 8.43 -0.95 16.86
CA ALA A 17 7.15 -1.39 16.30
C ALA A 17 6.36 -0.23 15.70
N LYS A 18 6.32 0.94 16.36
CA LYS A 18 5.67 2.14 15.80
C LYS A 18 6.32 2.61 14.50
N ILE A 19 7.66 2.65 14.45
CA ILE A 19 8.41 3.00 13.24
C ILE A 19 8.07 2.02 12.11
N ALA A 20 8.10 0.72 12.39
CA ALA A 20 7.75 -0.30 11.40
C ALA A 20 6.31 -0.13 10.89
N CYS A 21 5.35 0.15 11.79
CA CYS A 21 3.97 0.45 11.39
C CYS A 21 3.88 1.69 10.50
N LEU A 22 4.57 2.79 10.83
CA LEU A 22 4.54 4.01 10.02
C LEU A 22 5.14 3.79 8.62
N ILE A 23 6.27 3.08 8.53
CA ILE A 23 6.87 2.69 7.24
C ILE A 23 5.88 1.82 6.45
N PHE A 24 5.27 0.83 7.10
CA PHE A 24 4.29 -0.04 6.46
C PHE A 24 3.08 0.76 5.93
N PHE A 25 2.52 1.68 6.72
CA PHE A 25 1.42 2.53 6.27
C PHE A 25 1.82 3.43 5.10
N LEU A 26 3.02 4.00 5.11
CA LEU A 26 3.52 4.81 4.00
C LEU A 26 3.65 3.99 2.71
N LEU A 27 4.21 2.78 2.81
CA LEU A 27 4.30 1.83 1.69
C LEU A 27 2.91 1.45 1.17
N VAL A 28 1.98 1.07 2.06
CA VAL A 28 0.61 0.72 1.67
C VAL A 28 -0.10 1.90 1.01
N TYR A 29 0.09 3.12 1.51
CA TYR A 29 -0.48 4.31 0.90
C TYR A 29 0.06 4.52 -0.53
N CYS A 30 1.38 4.58 -0.67
CA CYS A 30 2.05 4.92 -1.93
C CYS A 30 1.96 3.81 -2.99
N GLU A 31 1.97 2.54 -2.58
CA GLU A 31 1.99 1.39 -3.48
C GLU A 31 0.61 0.79 -3.75
N PHE A 32 -0.40 1.15 -2.96
CA PHE A 32 -1.71 0.53 -3.07
C PHE A 32 -2.86 1.54 -2.98
N LEU A 33 -3.02 2.28 -1.89
CA LEU A 33 -4.23 3.07 -1.63
C LEU A 33 -4.37 4.29 -2.53
N ILE A 34 -3.25 4.95 -2.88
CA ILE A 34 -3.27 6.17 -3.69
C ILE A 34 -3.98 5.96 -5.04
N TYR A 35 -3.83 4.77 -5.64
CA TYR A 35 -4.49 4.41 -6.90
C TYR A 35 -6.02 4.41 -6.76
N TYR A 36 -6.55 3.85 -5.67
CA TYR A 36 -7.99 3.89 -5.41
C TYR A 36 -8.47 5.31 -5.12
N PHE A 37 -7.77 6.07 -4.28
CA PHE A 37 -8.20 7.43 -3.94
C PHE A 37 -8.27 8.36 -5.15
N VAL A 38 -7.29 8.29 -6.05
CA VAL A 38 -7.31 9.10 -7.28
C VAL A 38 -8.43 8.63 -8.21
N LEU A 39 -8.61 7.32 -8.38
CA LEU A 39 -9.63 6.76 -9.28
C LEU A 39 -11.07 6.97 -8.78
N LEU A 40 -11.31 7.00 -7.47
CA LEU A 40 -12.61 7.34 -6.88
C LEU A 40 -13.06 8.77 -7.21
N GLY A 41 -12.14 9.64 -7.65
CA GLY A 41 -12.46 10.96 -8.19
C GLY A 41 -13.04 10.93 -9.61
N CYS A 42 -13.11 9.76 -10.27
CA CYS A 42 -13.71 9.58 -11.57
C CYS A 42 -14.94 8.67 -11.51
N SER A 43 -15.83 8.80 -12.50
CA SER A 43 -17.03 7.97 -12.61
C SER A 43 -17.43 7.81 -14.07
N TRP A 44 -18.23 6.80 -14.37
CA TRP A 44 -18.82 6.64 -15.70
C TRP A 44 -19.64 7.88 -16.07
N PRO A 45 -19.39 8.48 -17.25
CA PRO A 45 -20.09 9.69 -17.65
C PRO A 45 -21.57 9.39 -17.87
N GLN A 46 -22.44 10.23 -17.31
CA GLN A 46 -23.89 10.05 -17.40
C GLN A 46 -24.42 10.59 -18.73
N LEU A 47 -25.15 9.74 -19.47
CA LEU A 47 -25.77 10.13 -20.72
C LEU A 47 -26.83 11.21 -20.51
N SER A 48 -26.84 12.21 -21.40
CA SER A 48 -27.79 13.33 -21.37
C SER A 48 -28.81 13.20 -22.49
N LYS A 49 -30.07 13.54 -22.24
CA LYS A 49 -31.09 13.59 -23.30
C LYS A 49 -30.83 14.67 -24.35
N ILE A 50 -30.05 15.69 -24.01
CA ILE A 50 -29.70 16.80 -24.92
C ILE A 50 -28.75 16.31 -26.02
N ASP A 51 -27.84 15.41 -25.67
CA ASP A 51 -26.79 14.91 -26.58
C ASP A 51 -27.28 13.72 -27.42
N GLN A 52 -28.58 13.41 -27.36
CA GLN A 52 -29.17 12.28 -28.05
C GLN A 52 -29.31 12.54 -29.56
N ASP A 53 -28.77 11.65 -30.38
CA ASP A 53 -28.93 11.66 -31.82
C ASP A 53 -30.28 11.07 -32.24
N PHE A 54 -31.28 11.93 -32.40
CA PHE A 54 -32.62 11.53 -32.87
C PHE A 54 -32.64 10.99 -34.32
N SER A 55 -31.55 11.16 -35.08
CA SER A 55 -31.43 10.55 -36.42
C SER A 55 -30.95 9.09 -36.37
N ALA A 56 -30.38 8.65 -35.24
CA ALA A 56 -29.89 7.30 -35.05
C ALA A 56 -30.97 6.39 -34.46
N ARG A 57 -30.86 5.08 -34.73
CA ARG A 57 -31.77 4.06 -34.20
C ARG A 57 -31.74 4.10 -32.66
N PRO A 58 -32.89 4.21 -31.98
CA PRO A 58 -32.91 4.13 -30.53
C PRO A 58 -32.53 2.72 -30.05
N PRO A 59 -32.09 2.57 -28.78
CA PRO A 59 -31.82 1.26 -28.21
C PRO A 59 -33.04 0.35 -28.32
N ASN A 60 -32.82 -0.94 -28.58
CA ASN A 60 -33.91 -1.91 -28.66
C ASN A 60 -34.67 -2.04 -27.32
N ASP A 61 -33.97 -1.87 -26.20
CA ASP A 61 -34.54 -1.78 -24.85
C ASP A 61 -34.19 -0.43 -24.21
N PRO A 62 -35.18 0.44 -23.90
CA PRO A 62 -34.96 1.76 -23.32
C PRO A 62 -34.48 1.71 -21.85
N TYR A 63 -34.61 0.57 -21.16
CA TYR A 63 -34.12 0.38 -19.79
C TYR A 63 -32.71 -0.23 -19.74
N ARG A 64 -32.15 -0.58 -20.90
CA ARG A 64 -30.82 -1.16 -21.00
C ARG A 64 -29.77 -0.17 -20.52
N LYS A 65 -28.84 -0.67 -19.72
CA LYS A 65 -27.70 0.12 -19.25
C LYS A 65 -26.78 0.43 -20.43
N PRO A 66 -26.14 1.63 -20.45
CA PRO A 66 -25.17 1.95 -21.49
C PRO A 66 -24.00 0.99 -21.47
N LEU A 67 -23.43 0.76 -22.66
CA LEU A 67 -22.16 0.06 -22.78
C LEU A 67 -21.05 0.94 -22.19
N HIS A 68 -20.30 0.37 -21.26
CA HIS A 68 -19.17 1.03 -20.60
C HIS A 68 -17.85 0.55 -21.21
N VAL A 69 -17.15 1.48 -21.85
CA VAL A 69 -15.90 1.24 -22.58
C VAL A 69 -14.77 2.03 -21.94
N MET A 70 -13.64 1.36 -21.68
CA MET A 70 -12.42 1.98 -21.17
C MET A 70 -11.34 2.00 -22.25
N PHE A 71 -10.68 3.14 -22.43
CA PHE A 71 -9.57 3.30 -23.37
C PHE A 71 -8.27 3.57 -22.63
N ILE A 72 -7.22 2.87 -23.07
CA ILE A 72 -5.85 2.95 -22.57
C ILE A 72 -4.94 3.06 -23.80
N ALA A 73 -3.84 3.80 -23.69
CA ALA A 73 -2.85 3.91 -24.76
C ALA A 73 -1.44 4.03 -24.21
N ASP A 74 -0.46 3.76 -25.08
CA ASP A 74 0.96 4.05 -24.86
C ASP A 74 1.46 3.50 -23.51
N THR A 75 1.28 2.19 -23.30
CA THR A 75 1.77 1.54 -22.09
C THR A 75 3.29 1.40 -22.09
N HIS A 76 3.92 1.35 -23.27
CA HIS A 76 5.37 1.24 -23.45
C HIS A 76 6.00 0.22 -22.50
N LEU A 77 5.57 -1.05 -22.55
CA LEU A 77 6.22 -2.09 -21.77
C LEU A 77 7.71 -2.14 -22.11
N LEU A 78 8.54 -1.88 -21.09
CA LEU A 78 9.99 -1.80 -21.28
C LEU A 78 10.55 -3.13 -21.81
N GLY A 79 11.41 -3.02 -22.81
CA GLY A 79 12.14 -4.14 -23.38
C GLY A 79 13.43 -4.43 -22.64
N SER A 80 14.33 -5.15 -23.31
CA SER A 80 15.59 -5.64 -22.76
C SER A 80 16.78 -4.74 -23.12
N ARG A 81 16.63 -3.85 -24.11
CA ARG A 81 17.73 -3.05 -24.67
C ARG A 81 17.90 -1.74 -23.94
N GLU A 82 16.85 -0.92 -23.92
CA GLU A 82 16.84 0.42 -23.34
C GLU A 82 16.24 0.43 -21.92
N GLY A 83 15.63 -0.69 -21.51
CA GLY A 83 14.96 -0.81 -20.22
C GLY A 83 15.89 -1.13 -19.04
N HIS A 84 16.07 -0.16 -18.14
CA HIS A 84 16.72 -0.42 -16.84
C HIS A 84 15.78 -1.20 -15.89
N TRP A 85 16.31 -2.20 -15.18
CA TRP A 85 15.49 -3.12 -14.36
C TRP A 85 14.65 -2.43 -13.27
N LEU A 86 15.18 -1.38 -12.63
CA LEU A 86 14.48 -0.63 -11.59
C LEU A 86 13.35 0.23 -12.19
N ASP A 87 13.61 0.85 -13.35
CA ASP A 87 12.59 1.63 -14.06
C ASP A 87 11.46 0.70 -14.49
N LYS A 88 11.81 -0.44 -15.08
CA LYS A 88 10.89 -1.51 -15.44
C LYS A 88 10.01 -1.94 -14.27
N LEU A 89 10.62 -2.26 -13.12
CA LEU A 89 9.88 -2.63 -11.90
C LEU A 89 8.88 -1.53 -11.50
N ARG A 90 9.30 -0.26 -11.51
CA ARG A 90 8.46 0.86 -11.05
C ARG A 90 7.32 1.16 -12.02
N ARG A 91 7.60 1.27 -13.32
CA ARG A 91 6.59 1.58 -14.35
C ARG A 91 5.58 0.45 -14.48
N GLU A 92 6.02 -0.80 -14.50
CA GLU A 92 5.09 -1.94 -14.57
C GLU A 92 4.25 -2.11 -13.31
N TRP A 93 4.85 -1.88 -12.14
CA TRP A 93 4.06 -1.86 -10.90
C TRP A 93 2.99 -0.77 -10.94
N GLN A 94 3.34 0.43 -11.40
CA GLN A 94 2.35 1.49 -11.59
C GLN A 94 1.24 1.07 -12.55
N MET A 95 1.58 0.58 -13.74
CA MET A 95 0.58 0.19 -14.72
C MET A 95 -0.32 -0.93 -14.19
N TYR A 96 0.24 -1.94 -13.51
CA TYR A 96 -0.52 -3.00 -12.85
C TYR A 96 -1.48 -2.44 -11.82
N ARG A 97 -1.00 -1.58 -10.91
CA ARG A 97 -1.82 -1.00 -9.84
C ARG A 97 -2.90 -0.09 -10.39
N SER A 98 -2.58 0.78 -11.35
CA SER A 98 -3.55 1.64 -12.04
C SER A 98 -4.62 0.81 -12.74
N PHE A 99 -4.21 -0.18 -13.54
CA PHE A 99 -5.15 -0.98 -14.33
C PHE A 99 -6.05 -1.86 -13.47
N GLN A 100 -5.48 -2.61 -12.53
CA GLN A 100 -6.27 -3.52 -11.71
C GLN A 100 -7.23 -2.76 -10.79
N SER A 101 -6.83 -1.60 -10.26
CA SER A 101 -7.72 -0.76 -9.44
C SER A 101 -8.82 -0.13 -10.30
N ALA A 102 -8.50 0.37 -11.49
CA ALA A 102 -9.50 0.95 -12.41
C ALA A 102 -10.50 -0.11 -12.89
N ARG A 103 -10.01 -1.28 -13.31
CA ARG A 103 -10.85 -2.42 -13.70
C ARG A 103 -11.76 -2.86 -12.56
N PHE A 104 -11.25 -2.92 -11.33
CA PHE A 104 -12.04 -3.29 -10.16
C PHE A 104 -13.11 -2.26 -9.81
N LEU A 105 -12.77 -0.97 -9.84
CA LEU A 105 -13.71 0.10 -9.47
C LEU A 105 -14.76 0.37 -10.54
N PHE A 106 -14.40 0.27 -11.82
CA PHE A 106 -15.27 0.67 -12.92
C PHE A 106 -15.98 -0.50 -13.60
N GLU A 107 -15.47 -1.74 -13.48
CA GLU A 107 -16.05 -2.94 -14.09
C GLU A 107 -16.46 -2.75 -15.57
N PRO A 108 -15.54 -2.34 -16.46
CA PRO A 108 -15.85 -2.05 -17.85
C PRO A 108 -16.32 -3.31 -18.62
N ASN A 109 -17.24 -3.13 -19.56
CA ASN A 109 -17.66 -4.20 -20.47
C ASN A 109 -16.56 -4.51 -21.49
N VAL A 110 -15.93 -3.46 -22.03
CA VAL A 110 -14.90 -3.55 -23.06
C VAL A 110 -13.74 -2.62 -22.74
N ILE A 111 -12.53 -3.07 -23.01
CA ILE A 111 -11.29 -2.30 -22.89
C ILE A 111 -10.58 -2.30 -24.23
N PHE A 112 -10.19 -1.11 -24.70
CA PHE A 112 -9.37 -0.94 -25.89
C PHE A 112 -8.00 -0.39 -25.54
N PHE A 113 -6.95 -1.03 -26.05
CA PHE A 113 -5.57 -0.54 -26.02
C PHE A 113 -5.20 0.05 -27.39
N LEU A 114 -4.93 1.35 -27.42
CA LEU A 114 -4.70 2.10 -28.66
C LEU A 114 -3.22 2.22 -29.02
N GLY A 115 -2.54 1.07 -29.15
CA GLY A 115 -1.16 0.99 -29.63
C GLY A 115 -0.09 1.38 -28.61
N ASP A 116 1.15 1.22 -29.06
CA ASP A 116 2.39 1.33 -28.28
C ASP A 116 2.31 0.56 -26.97
N LEU A 117 1.90 -0.71 -27.12
CA LEU A 117 1.82 -1.66 -26.01
C LEU A 117 3.21 -1.89 -25.43
N THR A 118 4.20 -1.96 -26.31
CA THR A 118 5.61 -2.26 -26.03
C THR A 118 6.49 -1.11 -26.46
N ASP A 119 7.61 -0.91 -25.78
CA ASP A 119 8.56 0.16 -26.14
C ASP A 119 9.54 -0.27 -27.25
N GLU A 120 9.86 -1.56 -27.30
CA GLU A 120 10.89 -2.16 -28.16
C GLU A 120 10.33 -3.28 -29.06
N GLY A 121 9.00 -3.36 -29.23
CA GLY A 121 8.36 -4.41 -30.04
C GLY A 121 8.95 -4.49 -31.44
N LYS A 122 9.19 -3.35 -32.07
CA LYS A 122 9.83 -3.23 -33.40
C LYS A 122 11.27 -3.75 -33.47
N TRP A 123 11.96 -3.89 -32.35
CA TRP A 123 13.38 -4.28 -32.30
C TRP A 123 13.65 -5.63 -31.65
N CYS A 124 12.68 -6.18 -30.92
CA CYS A 124 12.87 -7.40 -30.15
C CYS A 124 12.78 -8.67 -31.02
N SER A 125 13.51 -9.71 -30.59
CA SER A 125 13.41 -11.06 -31.17
C SER A 125 12.06 -11.71 -30.84
N ASP A 126 11.66 -12.76 -31.56
CA ASP A 126 10.39 -13.45 -31.30
C ASP A 126 10.32 -14.05 -29.89
N HIS A 127 11.45 -14.52 -29.36
CA HIS A 127 11.53 -14.98 -27.97
C HIS A 127 11.28 -13.86 -26.94
N GLU A 128 11.81 -12.67 -27.20
CA GLU A 128 11.57 -11.50 -26.35
C GLU A 128 10.13 -10.98 -26.49
N TRP A 129 9.58 -11.06 -27.70
CA TRP A 129 8.19 -10.76 -27.99
C TRP A 129 7.25 -11.63 -27.16
N GLU A 130 7.41 -12.96 -27.20
CA GLU A 130 6.59 -13.89 -26.41
C GLU A 130 6.66 -13.64 -24.90
N LYS A 131 7.83 -13.26 -24.38
CA LYS A 131 7.99 -12.87 -22.97
C LYS A 131 7.25 -11.58 -22.66
N THR A 132 7.32 -10.61 -23.56
CA THR A 132 6.65 -9.31 -23.40
C THR A 132 5.13 -9.46 -23.50
N VAL A 133 4.63 -10.29 -24.42
CA VAL A 133 3.19 -10.62 -24.51
C VAL A 133 2.69 -11.32 -23.25
N ARG A 134 3.44 -12.28 -22.70
CA ARG A 134 3.08 -12.90 -21.40
C ARG A 134 3.04 -11.90 -20.26
N ARG A 135 3.99 -10.96 -20.21
CA ARG A 135 3.98 -9.86 -19.24
C ARG A 135 2.77 -8.96 -19.42
N PHE A 136 2.48 -8.54 -20.65
CA PHE A 136 1.29 -7.74 -20.97
C PHE A 136 0.01 -8.43 -20.44
N ASN A 137 -0.19 -9.70 -20.78
CA ASN A 137 -1.35 -10.46 -20.35
C ASN A 137 -1.44 -10.61 -18.82
N SER A 138 -0.29 -10.70 -18.13
CA SER A 138 -0.25 -10.76 -16.66
C SER A 138 -0.63 -9.42 -16.02
N LEU A 139 -0.08 -8.30 -16.53
CA LEU A 139 -0.31 -6.97 -15.98
C LEU A 139 -1.76 -6.53 -16.22
N PHE A 140 -2.26 -6.76 -17.44
CA PHE A 140 -3.56 -6.30 -17.92
C PHE A 140 -4.61 -7.43 -17.94
N SER A 141 -4.57 -8.31 -16.94
CA SER A 141 -5.53 -9.41 -16.81
C SER A 141 -6.95 -8.93 -16.53
N VAL A 142 -7.91 -9.51 -17.24
CA VAL A 142 -9.35 -9.21 -17.15
C VAL A 142 -10.17 -10.45 -16.85
N PRO A 143 -11.34 -10.33 -16.18
CA PRO A 143 -12.27 -11.44 -16.02
C PRO A 143 -12.91 -11.80 -17.36
N THR A 144 -13.49 -13.00 -17.47
CA THR A 144 -14.15 -13.49 -18.70
C THR A 144 -15.33 -12.64 -19.17
N SER A 145 -15.93 -11.86 -18.26
CA SER A 145 -17.02 -10.91 -18.53
C SER A 145 -16.57 -9.64 -19.26
N THR A 146 -15.28 -9.31 -19.23
CA THR A 146 -14.73 -8.10 -19.86
C THR A 146 -13.98 -8.50 -21.13
N LYS A 147 -14.25 -7.82 -22.24
CA LYS A 147 -13.50 -8.01 -23.49
C LYS A 147 -12.34 -7.03 -23.56
N LEU A 148 -11.20 -7.50 -24.06
CA LEU A 148 -10.00 -6.68 -24.26
C LEU A 148 -9.58 -6.80 -25.72
N TYR A 149 -9.37 -5.65 -26.35
CA TYR A 149 -8.89 -5.55 -27.73
C TYR A 149 -7.73 -4.57 -27.79
N ALA A 150 -6.81 -4.82 -28.71
CA ALA A 150 -5.67 -3.94 -28.96
C ALA A 150 -5.51 -3.70 -30.45
N LEU A 151 -4.94 -2.56 -30.80
CA LEU A 151 -4.38 -2.26 -32.12
C LEU A 151 -2.88 -1.95 -31.97
N ALA A 152 -2.14 -2.01 -33.07
CA ALA A 152 -0.69 -1.80 -33.07
C ALA A 152 -0.32 -0.32 -33.05
N GLY A 153 0.74 0.02 -32.32
CA GLY A 153 1.46 1.29 -32.45
C GLY A 153 2.81 1.16 -33.16
N ASN A 154 3.53 2.27 -33.31
CA ASN A 154 4.78 2.31 -34.08
C ASN A 154 5.94 1.70 -33.31
N HIS A 155 5.88 1.67 -31.97
CA HIS A 155 6.84 0.94 -31.15
C HIS A 155 6.60 -0.58 -31.16
N ASP A 156 5.38 -1.03 -31.46
CA ASP A 156 5.05 -2.45 -31.52
C ASP A 156 5.57 -3.12 -32.80
N ILE A 157 5.34 -2.48 -33.96
CA ILE A 157 5.62 -3.08 -35.28
C ILE A 157 6.57 -2.27 -36.17
N GLY A 158 6.85 -1.01 -35.82
CA GLY A 158 7.62 -0.07 -36.63
C GLY A 158 6.76 1.06 -37.20
N PHE A 159 7.40 2.17 -37.61
CA PHE A 159 6.76 3.14 -38.50
C PHE A 159 6.54 2.51 -39.88
N HIS A 160 5.67 3.10 -40.71
CA HIS A 160 5.27 2.58 -42.02
C HIS A 160 6.43 1.94 -42.83
N TYR A 161 7.52 2.68 -43.07
CA TYR A 161 8.67 2.22 -43.86
C TYR A 161 9.56 1.18 -43.17
N ASP A 162 9.34 0.95 -41.88
CA ASP A 162 10.03 -0.05 -41.06
C ASP A 162 9.07 -1.17 -40.63
N VAL A 163 7.85 -1.30 -41.17
CA VAL A 163 7.03 -2.49 -40.84
C VAL A 163 7.55 -3.69 -41.64
N SER A 164 7.83 -4.81 -40.97
CA SER A 164 8.14 -6.09 -41.63
C SER A 164 7.03 -7.11 -41.43
N ASP A 165 6.89 -8.04 -42.38
CA ASP A 165 5.86 -9.09 -42.35
C ASP A 165 5.88 -9.92 -41.06
N GLY A 166 7.07 -10.35 -40.62
CA GLY A 166 7.19 -11.12 -39.38
C GLY A 166 6.75 -10.35 -38.13
N ARG A 167 7.03 -9.03 -38.07
CA ARG A 167 6.59 -8.18 -36.95
C ARG A 167 5.08 -7.99 -36.95
N LEU A 168 4.50 -7.85 -38.13
CA LEU A 168 3.07 -7.71 -38.33
C LEU A 168 2.32 -9.00 -37.97
N GLU A 169 2.76 -10.14 -38.52
CA GLU A 169 2.16 -11.46 -38.28
C GLU A 169 2.21 -11.85 -36.80
N ARG A 170 3.34 -11.65 -36.11
CA ARG A 170 3.44 -12.01 -34.68
C ARG A 170 2.55 -11.13 -33.81
N PHE A 171 2.37 -9.85 -34.17
CA PHE A 171 1.44 -8.96 -33.46
C PHE A 171 -0.01 -9.42 -33.66
N GLU A 172 -0.39 -9.67 -34.92
CA GLU A 172 -1.72 -10.17 -35.29
C GLU A 172 -2.07 -11.46 -34.55
N GLN A 173 -1.14 -12.42 -34.48
CA GLN A 173 -1.34 -13.68 -33.78
C GLN A 173 -1.47 -13.50 -32.26
N SER A 174 -0.67 -12.61 -31.67
CA SER A 174 -0.63 -12.40 -30.22
C SER A 174 -1.88 -11.67 -29.70
N PHE A 175 -2.40 -10.71 -30.47
CA PHE A 175 -3.48 -9.82 -30.04
C PHE A 175 -4.77 -9.97 -30.86
N GLN A 176 -4.80 -10.88 -31.83
CA GLN A 176 -5.92 -11.07 -32.78
C GLN A 176 -6.29 -9.76 -33.48
N ALA A 177 -5.28 -8.99 -33.88
CA ALA A 177 -5.41 -7.60 -34.32
C ALA A 177 -5.02 -7.44 -35.79
N PRO A 178 -5.91 -7.82 -36.75
CA PRO A 178 -5.66 -7.64 -38.19
C PRO A 178 -5.52 -6.16 -38.55
N HIS A 179 -5.14 -5.85 -39.80
CA HIS A 179 -4.95 -4.45 -40.23
C HIS A 179 -6.20 -3.60 -40.06
N VAL A 180 -7.38 -4.17 -40.34
CA VAL A 180 -8.66 -3.53 -40.03
C VAL A 180 -9.58 -4.53 -39.34
N ARG A 181 -10.18 -4.13 -38.21
CA ARG A 181 -11.06 -4.98 -37.41
C ARG A 181 -12.39 -4.31 -37.13
N LEU A 182 -13.48 -4.98 -37.49
CA LEU A 182 -14.82 -4.64 -37.01
C LEU A 182 -15.11 -5.40 -35.71
N ILE A 183 -15.49 -4.68 -34.66
CA ILE A 183 -16.04 -5.25 -33.43
C ILE A 183 -17.49 -4.78 -33.32
N THR A 184 -18.42 -5.74 -33.33
CA THR A 184 -19.83 -5.49 -33.04
C THR A 184 -20.15 -6.00 -31.66
N ILE A 185 -20.57 -5.11 -30.76
CA ILE A 185 -21.08 -5.50 -29.45
C ILE A 185 -22.58 -5.80 -29.65
N HIS A 186 -22.86 -7.08 -29.93
CA HIS A 186 -24.13 -7.61 -30.47
C HIS A 186 -25.38 -7.25 -29.68
N ASP A 187 -25.22 -7.06 -28.39
CA ASP A 187 -26.29 -6.74 -27.47
C ASP A 187 -26.85 -5.32 -27.66
N ASP A 188 -26.03 -4.42 -28.22
CA ASP A 188 -26.31 -2.99 -28.38
C ASP A 188 -26.19 -2.54 -29.85
N ASP A 189 -25.87 -3.42 -30.80
CA ASP A 189 -25.57 -3.09 -32.20
C ASP A 189 -24.52 -1.95 -32.36
N ILE A 190 -23.61 -1.82 -31.40
CA ILE A 190 -22.56 -0.80 -31.41
C ILE A 190 -21.33 -1.35 -32.14
N ASN A 191 -20.93 -0.63 -33.18
CA ASN A 191 -19.82 -1.01 -34.05
C ASN A 191 -18.57 -0.17 -33.74
N PHE A 192 -17.45 -0.83 -33.57
CA PHE A 192 -16.11 -0.22 -33.48
C PHE A 192 -15.28 -0.67 -34.66
N ILE A 193 -14.61 0.26 -35.33
CA ILE A 193 -13.65 -0.04 -36.40
C ILE A 193 -12.27 0.36 -35.90
N LEU A 194 -11.39 -0.63 -35.76
CA LEU A 194 -10.00 -0.46 -35.38
C LEU A 194 -9.14 -0.55 -36.64
N ILE A 195 -8.15 0.33 -36.76
CA ILE A 195 -7.16 0.27 -37.83
C ILE A 195 -5.74 0.17 -37.29
N ASN A 196 -4.88 -0.49 -38.05
CA ASN A 196 -3.44 -0.29 -37.99
C ASN A 196 -3.09 0.97 -38.78
N SER A 197 -2.84 2.08 -38.09
CA SER A 197 -2.56 3.38 -38.73
C SER A 197 -1.32 3.39 -39.64
N MET A 198 -0.38 2.48 -39.43
CA MET A 198 0.85 2.34 -40.23
C MET A 198 0.54 1.81 -41.62
N ALA A 199 -0.66 1.27 -41.84
CA ALA A 199 -1.14 0.81 -43.13
C ALA A 199 -1.90 1.90 -43.93
N PHE A 200 -1.90 3.16 -43.49
CA PHE A 200 -2.63 4.26 -44.14
C PHE A 200 -1.69 5.41 -44.56
N GLU A 201 -0.53 5.07 -45.12
CA GLU A 201 0.46 6.04 -45.63
C GLU A 201 0.02 6.69 -46.96
N GLY A 202 -0.75 5.95 -47.77
CA GLY A 202 -1.24 6.37 -49.08
C GLY A 202 -0.29 6.07 -50.25
N ASP A 203 0.72 5.22 -50.05
CA ASP A 203 1.74 4.88 -51.05
C ASP A 203 1.44 3.62 -51.89
N GLN A 204 0.26 3.01 -51.67
CA GLN A 204 -0.19 1.78 -52.35
C GLN A 204 0.71 0.57 -52.16
N CYS A 205 1.56 0.54 -51.12
CA CYS A 205 2.34 -0.64 -50.82
C CYS A 205 1.45 -1.83 -50.42
N ARG A 206 2.04 -3.03 -50.31
CA ARG A 206 1.28 -4.26 -50.02
C ARG A 206 0.49 -4.18 -48.72
N LEU A 207 1.06 -3.57 -47.68
CA LEU A 207 0.40 -3.34 -46.39
C LEU A 207 -0.82 -2.44 -46.56
N CYS A 208 -0.64 -1.28 -47.23
CA CYS A 208 -1.70 -0.31 -47.49
C CYS A 208 -2.84 -0.92 -48.33
N ALA A 209 -2.50 -1.60 -49.43
CA ALA A 209 -3.48 -2.22 -50.32
C ALA A 209 -4.36 -3.26 -49.59
N ARG A 210 -3.77 -4.03 -48.68
CA ARG A 210 -4.51 -5.03 -47.89
C ARG A 210 -5.42 -4.36 -46.86
N ALA A 211 -4.93 -3.38 -46.11
CA ALA A 211 -5.73 -2.65 -45.14
C ALA A 211 -6.90 -1.90 -45.82
N GLU A 212 -6.67 -1.28 -46.98
CA GLU A 212 -7.74 -0.63 -47.74
C GLU A 212 -8.79 -1.61 -48.22
N LYS A 213 -8.38 -2.80 -48.67
CA LYS A 213 -9.31 -3.87 -49.08
C LYS A 213 -10.18 -4.31 -47.90
N GLU A 214 -9.57 -4.62 -46.76
CA GLU A 214 -10.28 -5.03 -45.53
C GLU A 214 -11.25 -3.94 -45.06
N LEU A 215 -10.83 -2.66 -45.08
CA LEU A 215 -11.70 -1.54 -44.75
C LEU A 215 -12.91 -1.45 -45.69
N ASN A 216 -12.69 -1.56 -47.00
CA ASN A 216 -13.77 -1.47 -47.99
C ASN A 216 -14.77 -2.63 -47.81
N GLU A 217 -14.30 -3.84 -47.52
CA GLU A 217 -15.16 -5.00 -47.24
C GLU A 217 -16.04 -4.76 -46.01
N ILE A 218 -15.46 -4.29 -44.91
CA ILE A 218 -16.18 -3.96 -43.66
C ILE A 218 -17.21 -2.85 -43.90
N VAL A 219 -16.83 -1.76 -44.57
CA VAL A 219 -17.73 -0.64 -44.85
C VAL A 219 -18.89 -1.09 -45.74
N ASN A 220 -18.64 -1.94 -46.74
CA ASN A 220 -19.68 -2.50 -47.60
C ASN A 220 -20.60 -3.46 -46.84
N GLU A 221 -20.09 -4.22 -45.88
CA GLU A 221 -20.91 -5.02 -44.97
C GLU A 221 -21.84 -4.14 -44.14
N LEU A 222 -21.30 -3.12 -43.46
CA LEU A 222 -22.10 -2.18 -42.66
C LEU A 222 -23.20 -1.49 -43.47
N HIS A 223 -22.90 -1.09 -44.71
CA HIS A 223 -23.90 -0.52 -45.62
C HIS A 223 -24.98 -1.52 -46.01
N ARG A 224 -24.63 -2.78 -46.30
CA ARG A 224 -25.58 -3.85 -46.68
C ARG A 224 -26.50 -4.24 -45.54
N SER A 225 -26.02 -4.20 -44.31
CA SER A 225 -26.82 -4.53 -43.12
C SER A 225 -28.03 -3.61 -42.94
N GLY A 226 -28.08 -2.45 -43.63
CA GLY A 226 -29.17 -1.48 -43.49
C GLY A 226 -29.25 -0.83 -42.11
N LEU A 227 -28.37 -1.22 -41.20
CA LEU A 227 -28.18 -0.57 -39.91
C LEU A 227 -27.56 0.80 -40.17
N ALA A 228 -28.29 1.86 -39.86
CA ALA A 228 -27.77 3.23 -39.78
C ALA A 228 -26.84 3.39 -38.56
N THR A 229 -25.92 2.44 -38.34
CA THR A 229 -24.95 2.50 -37.26
C THR A 229 -23.78 3.37 -37.69
N LYS A 230 -23.60 4.49 -37.00
CA LYS A 230 -22.40 5.32 -37.11
C LYS A 230 -21.34 4.70 -36.18
N PRO A 231 -20.29 4.04 -36.71
CA PRO A 231 -19.34 3.33 -35.87
C PRO A 231 -18.46 4.30 -35.05
N VAL A 232 -17.85 3.78 -34.00
CA VAL A 232 -16.74 4.43 -33.31
C VAL A 232 -15.44 4.02 -34.00
N PHE A 233 -14.61 4.99 -34.38
CA PHE A 233 -13.38 4.75 -35.10
C PHE A 233 -12.17 4.84 -34.15
N LEU A 234 -11.31 3.83 -34.19
CA LEU A 234 -10.15 3.67 -33.30
C LEU A 234 -8.87 3.55 -34.13
N SER A 235 -7.86 4.34 -33.79
CA SER A 235 -6.54 4.37 -34.44
C SER A 235 -5.45 4.59 -33.39
N HIS A 236 -4.20 4.25 -33.69
CA HIS A 236 -3.07 4.67 -32.85
C HIS A 236 -2.68 6.12 -33.21
N PHE A 237 -2.34 6.41 -34.46
CA PHE A 237 -2.03 7.78 -34.86
C PHE A 237 -3.29 8.66 -34.86
N PRO A 238 -3.18 9.92 -34.37
CA PRO A 238 -4.23 10.91 -34.53
C PRO A 238 -4.58 11.13 -36.00
N LEU A 239 -5.82 11.56 -36.21
CA LEU A 239 -6.19 12.14 -37.49
C LEU A 239 -5.41 13.44 -37.70
N TYR A 240 -5.31 13.85 -38.95
CA TYR A 240 -4.56 15.03 -39.34
C TYR A 240 -5.03 16.27 -38.56
N ARG A 241 -4.06 16.92 -37.92
CA ARG A 241 -4.18 18.28 -37.36
C ARG A 241 -2.81 18.95 -37.39
N GLU A 242 -2.78 20.27 -37.53
CA GLU A 242 -1.51 20.99 -37.71
C GLU A 242 -0.63 20.99 -36.46
N SER A 243 -1.25 21.04 -35.29
CA SER A 243 -0.60 21.01 -33.98
C SER A 243 -1.64 20.72 -32.89
N ASP A 244 -1.17 20.60 -31.65
CA ASP A 244 -2.04 20.46 -30.47
C ASP A 244 -2.46 21.81 -29.88
N ALA A 245 -2.20 22.93 -30.58
CA ALA A 245 -2.48 24.29 -30.08
C ALA A 245 -3.98 24.55 -29.89
N ASN A 246 -4.82 23.89 -30.68
CA ASN A 246 -6.27 24.00 -30.62
C ASN A 246 -6.91 22.87 -29.78
N CYS A 247 -6.13 22.04 -29.10
CA CYS A 247 -6.66 21.04 -28.18
C CYS A 247 -7.40 21.74 -27.04
N SER A 248 -8.69 21.47 -26.89
CA SER A 248 -9.48 22.10 -25.83
C SER A 248 -9.17 21.45 -24.47
N VAL A 249 -8.05 21.82 -23.83
CA VAL A 249 -7.65 21.30 -22.52
C VAL A 249 -7.17 22.40 -21.58
N TRP A 250 -7.65 22.33 -20.34
CA TRP A 250 -7.17 23.08 -19.19
C TRP A 250 -5.77 22.59 -18.76
N ARG A 251 -4.75 23.42 -18.99
CA ARG A 251 -3.37 23.29 -18.47
C ARG A 251 -2.51 22.15 -19.05
N GLN A 252 -1.91 22.42 -20.20
CA GLN A 252 -0.55 21.97 -20.51
C GLN A 252 0.26 23.16 -21.02
N SER A 253 1.58 23.10 -20.89
CA SER A 253 2.47 24.21 -21.25
C SER A 253 2.37 24.56 -22.73
N SER A 254 2.14 25.85 -23.02
CA SER A 254 1.82 26.39 -24.35
C SER A 254 2.87 26.17 -25.44
N LEU A 255 4.10 25.80 -25.08
CA LEU A 255 5.21 25.65 -26.01
C LEU A 255 5.19 24.31 -26.79
N SER A 256 4.84 23.19 -26.14
CA SER A 256 4.78 21.87 -26.80
C SER A 256 3.55 21.75 -27.70
N GLN A 257 2.44 22.37 -27.30
CA GLN A 257 1.18 22.34 -28.06
C GLN A 257 1.29 23.10 -29.39
N SER A 258 2.15 24.11 -29.47
CA SER A 258 2.32 24.91 -30.68
C SER A 258 3.26 24.27 -31.71
N THR A 259 3.91 23.15 -31.38
CA THR A 259 4.78 22.44 -32.32
C THR A 259 3.96 21.87 -33.46
N ARG A 260 4.40 22.13 -34.69
CA ARG A 260 3.73 21.64 -35.88
C ARG A 260 3.95 20.14 -36.02
N HIS A 261 2.87 19.39 -36.13
CA HIS A 261 2.89 17.95 -36.40
C HIS A 261 3.40 17.66 -37.80
N LYS A 262 4.21 16.60 -37.89
CA LYS A 262 4.68 16.02 -39.14
C LYS A 262 3.73 14.90 -39.55
N GLU A 263 3.09 15.07 -40.70
CA GLU A 263 2.28 14.02 -41.33
C GLU A 263 3.09 12.73 -41.48
N ARG A 264 2.40 11.59 -41.32
CA ARG A 264 2.94 10.21 -41.40
C ARG A 264 3.90 9.82 -40.28
N TYR A 265 4.13 10.73 -39.33
CA TYR A 265 4.94 10.47 -38.14
C TYR A 265 4.13 10.77 -36.89
N ASP A 266 3.75 12.03 -36.68
CA ASP A 266 3.04 12.47 -35.47
C ASP A 266 1.52 12.30 -35.60
N VAL A 267 1.03 12.39 -36.85
CA VAL A 267 -0.39 12.27 -37.24
C VAL A 267 -0.51 11.59 -38.60
N LEU A 268 -1.68 11.03 -38.92
CA LEU A 268 -1.99 10.60 -40.28
C LEU A 268 -1.92 11.76 -41.27
N SER A 269 -1.68 11.45 -42.55
CA SER A 269 -1.74 12.48 -43.59
C SER A 269 -3.15 13.06 -43.70
N ARG A 270 -3.24 14.31 -44.19
CA ARG A 270 -4.55 14.95 -44.43
C ARG A 270 -5.42 14.11 -45.36
N GLU A 271 -4.82 13.61 -46.43
CA GLU A 271 -5.50 12.76 -47.41
C GLU A 271 -6.02 11.46 -46.80
N ALA A 272 -5.20 10.76 -46.00
CA ALA A 272 -5.62 9.53 -45.33
C ALA A 272 -6.76 9.80 -44.34
N SER A 273 -6.65 10.88 -43.57
CA SER A 273 -7.65 11.29 -42.58
C SER A 273 -9.00 11.60 -43.24
N ASP A 274 -9.00 12.41 -44.30
CA ASP A 274 -10.20 12.77 -45.05
C ASP A 274 -10.85 11.53 -45.69
N ASN A 275 -10.04 10.63 -46.26
CA ASN A 275 -10.52 9.40 -46.87
C ASN A 275 -11.15 8.45 -45.84
N LEU A 276 -10.50 8.29 -44.68
CA LEU A 276 -11.00 7.47 -43.58
C LEU A 276 -12.34 8.00 -43.05
N LEU A 277 -12.42 9.30 -42.76
CA LEU A 277 -13.66 9.93 -42.29
C LEU A 277 -14.78 9.81 -43.33
N LYS A 278 -14.47 9.97 -44.62
CA LYS A 278 -15.44 9.84 -45.72
C LYS A 278 -15.96 8.42 -45.88
N LYS A 279 -15.10 7.40 -45.75
CA LYS A 279 -15.47 5.98 -45.90
C LYS A 279 -16.20 5.47 -44.67
N ILE A 280 -15.65 5.70 -43.48
CA ILE A 280 -16.14 5.15 -42.21
C ILE A 280 -17.37 5.90 -41.70
N LYS A 281 -17.43 7.21 -41.91
CA LYS A 281 -18.47 8.12 -41.38
C LYS A 281 -18.73 7.89 -39.88
N PRO A 282 -17.68 7.99 -39.04
CA PRO A 282 -17.82 7.68 -37.63
C PRO A 282 -18.68 8.72 -36.90
N ARG A 283 -19.21 8.33 -35.74
CA ARG A 283 -19.79 9.29 -34.77
C ARG A 283 -18.75 9.86 -33.82
N LEU A 284 -17.69 9.10 -33.55
CA LEU A 284 -16.69 9.38 -32.52
C LEU A 284 -15.37 8.73 -32.94
N VAL A 285 -14.26 9.41 -32.69
CA VAL A 285 -12.91 8.92 -32.97
C VAL A 285 -12.10 8.88 -31.69
N PHE A 286 -11.35 7.80 -31.46
CA PHE A 286 -10.31 7.77 -30.44
C PHE A 286 -8.96 7.43 -31.06
N THR A 287 -7.95 8.21 -30.69
CA THR A 287 -6.56 8.09 -31.15
C THR A 287 -5.59 8.13 -29.98
N ALA A 288 -4.27 8.03 -30.22
CA ALA A 288 -3.23 7.99 -29.19
C ALA A 288 -1.92 8.64 -29.72
N HIS A 289 -0.75 8.04 -29.42
CA HIS A 289 0.58 8.35 -29.97
C HIS A 289 1.24 9.64 -29.46
N THR A 290 0.53 10.76 -29.38
CA THR A 290 1.15 12.02 -28.91
C THR A 290 1.42 12.02 -27.40
N HIS A 291 0.97 10.98 -26.69
CA HIS A 291 0.95 10.85 -25.23
C HIS A 291 0.11 11.91 -24.50
N ASP A 292 -0.28 13.01 -25.14
CA ASP A 292 -1.09 14.08 -24.57
C ASP A 292 -2.58 13.84 -24.78
N PHE A 293 -3.37 14.28 -23.79
CA PHE A 293 -4.81 14.32 -23.96
C PHE A 293 -5.18 15.48 -24.88
N CYS A 294 -6.01 15.21 -25.87
CA CYS A 294 -6.51 16.24 -26.77
C CYS A 294 -7.96 15.96 -27.18
N TYR A 295 -8.76 17.02 -27.27
CA TYR A 295 -10.06 17.00 -27.94
C TYR A 295 -9.97 17.88 -29.18
N THR A 296 -10.31 17.29 -30.33
CA THR A 296 -10.35 17.95 -31.62
C THR A 296 -11.66 17.65 -32.34
N GLU A 297 -12.09 18.58 -33.18
CA GLU A 297 -13.29 18.45 -33.97
C GLU A 297 -12.92 18.43 -35.45
N HIS A 298 -13.37 17.39 -36.14
CA HIS A 298 -13.28 17.26 -37.59
C HIS A 298 -14.63 17.57 -38.21
N THR A 299 -14.64 18.01 -39.47
CA THR A 299 -15.87 18.29 -40.19
C THR A 299 -15.94 17.38 -41.41
N ASP A 300 -17.02 16.61 -41.54
CA ASP A 300 -17.22 15.82 -42.75
C ASP A 300 -17.62 16.71 -43.95
N ILE A 301 -17.68 16.11 -45.15
CA ILE A 301 -18.02 16.82 -46.39
C ILE A 301 -19.43 17.45 -46.34
N LYS A 302 -20.31 17.00 -45.44
CA LYS A 302 -21.66 17.51 -45.25
C LYS A 302 -21.75 18.55 -44.13
N GLY A 303 -20.62 18.97 -43.54
CA GLY A 303 -20.59 19.93 -42.45
C GLY A 303 -20.91 19.33 -41.08
N LYS A 304 -20.98 17.99 -40.95
CA LYS A 304 -21.22 17.33 -39.67
C LYS A 304 -19.91 17.28 -38.87
N VAL A 305 -19.97 17.74 -37.63
CA VAL A 305 -18.86 17.65 -36.68
C VAL A 305 -18.67 16.20 -36.22
N ILE A 306 -17.41 15.77 -36.21
CA ILE A 306 -16.95 14.47 -35.75
C ILE A 306 -15.90 14.71 -34.66
N PRO A 307 -16.22 14.45 -33.39
CA PRO A 307 -15.27 14.59 -32.30
C PRO A 307 -14.20 13.50 -32.33
N GLU A 308 -12.95 13.90 -32.10
CA GLU A 308 -11.78 13.06 -31.87
C GLU A 308 -11.24 13.29 -30.46
N TRP A 309 -10.98 12.20 -29.75
CA TRP A 309 -10.30 12.19 -28.46
C TRP A 309 -8.96 11.46 -28.57
N THR A 310 -7.86 12.17 -28.36
CA THR A 310 -6.54 11.54 -28.22
C THR A 310 -6.36 11.08 -26.78
N VAL A 311 -6.23 9.76 -26.62
CA VAL A 311 -6.03 9.08 -25.34
C VAL A 311 -4.59 9.31 -24.89
N PRO A 312 -4.38 9.89 -23.70
CA PRO A 312 -3.06 10.14 -23.16
C PRO A 312 -2.36 8.83 -22.76
N SER A 313 -1.03 8.89 -22.63
CA SER A 313 -0.27 7.74 -22.18
C SER A 313 -0.66 7.29 -20.77
N PHE A 314 -0.72 5.97 -20.61
CA PHE A 314 -1.04 5.30 -19.36
C PHE A 314 0.18 5.11 -18.44
N SER A 315 1.39 5.35 -18.96
CA SER A 315 2.65 5.03 -18.31
C SER A 315 3.32 6.27 -17.74
N TRP A 316 3.86 6.17 -16.52
CA TRP A 316 4.73 7.23 -16.00
C TRP A 316 6.00 7.45 -16.83
N ARG A 317 6.33 6.54 -17.76
CA ARG A 317 7.53 6.67 -18.59
C ARG A 317 7.45 7.88 -19.52
N ASN A 318 6.24 8.20 -19.98
CA ASN A 318 5.96 9.24 -20.96
C ASN A 318 5.47 10.53 -20.29
N ARG A 319 4.86 10.43 -19.08
CA ARG A 319 4.25 11.57 -18.39
C ARG A 319 4.30 11.45 -16.87
N ASP A 320 4.34 12.60 -16.19
CA ASP A 320 4.09 12.65 -14.73
C ASP A 320 2.64 12.34 -14.38
N ASP A 321 1.68 12.67 -15.24
CA ASP A 321 0.23 12.59 -14.99
C ASP A 321 -0.55 11.68 -15.95
N PRO A 322 -0.24 10.37 -15.97
CA PRO A 322 -0.91 9.43 -16.85
C PRO A 322 -2.41 9.38 -16.58
N SER A 323 -3.16 8.93 -17.58
CA SER A 323 -4.62 8.90 -17.51
C SER A 323 -5.22 7.84 -18.41
N LEU A 324 -6.53 7.66 -18.27
CA LEU A 324 -7.36 6.78 -19.10
C LEU A 324 -8.63 7.52 -19.49
N MET A 325 -9.36 7.00 -20.46
CA MET A 325 -10.66 7.55 -20.87
C MET A 325 -11.78 6.54 -20.69
N LEU A 326 -12.95 7.04 -20.30
CA LEU A 326 -14.17 6.26 -20.16
C LEU A 326 -15.22 6.76 -21.13
N LEU A 327 -15.94 5.85 -21.76
CA LEU A 327 -17.06 6.11 -22.65
C LEU A 327 -18.27 5.33 -22.15
N SER A 328 -19.37 6.05 -21.93
CA SER A 328 -20.70 5.47 -21.83
C SER A 328 -21.39 5.67 -23.17
N ILE A 329 -21.91 4.59 -23.76
CA ILE A 329 -22.46 4.65 -25.12
C ILE A 329 -23.69 3.75 -25.31
N THR A 330 -24.65 4.25 -26.06
CA THR A 330 -25.78 3.50 -26.65
C THR A 330 -25.80 3.73 -28.15
N THR A 331 -26.74 3.11 -28.87
CA THR A 331 -26.90 3.29 -30.33
C THR A 331 -27.07 4.74 -30.78
N ASN A 332 -27.62 5.61 -29.92
CA ASN A 332 -27.96 6.99 -30.27
C ASN A 332 -27.52 8.05 -29.25
N ASN A 333 -26.66 7.69 -28.30
CA ASN A 333 -26.15 8.63 -27.30
C ASN A 333 -24.77 8.20 -26.81
N GLU A 334 -23.90 9.16 -26.50
CA GLU A 334 -22.54 8.93 -26.03
C GLU A 334 -22.13 10.00 -25.05
N ARG A 335 -21.23 9.65 -24.14
CA ARG A 335 -20.50 10.63 -23.36
C ARG A 335 -19.13 10.10 -22.96
N VAL A 336 -18.15 10.99 -22.98
CA VAL A 336 -16.75 10.69 -22.70
C VAL A 336 -16.29 11.42 -21.45
N SER A 337 -15.47 10.77 -20.64
CA SER A 337 -14.77 11.39 -19.51
C SER A 337 -13.30 11.02 -19.49
N HIS A 338 -12.48 11.98 -19.07
CA HIS A 338 -11.04 11.81 -18.82
C HIS A 338 -10.80 11.52 -17.33
N CYS A 339 -10.14 10.41 -17.02
CA CYS A 339 -9.81 10.02 -15.65
C CYS A 339 -8.30 10.05 -15.43
N ARG A 340 -7.87 10.80 -14.41
CA ARG A 340 -6.45 10.87 -14.01
C ARG A 340 -6.03 9.64 -13.22
N LEU A 341 -4.75 9.30 -13.32
CA LEU A 341 -4.07 8.33 -12.45
C LEU A 341 -3.13 9.07 -11.48
N PRO A 342 -2.64 8.40 -10.42
CA PRO A 342 -1.67 9.01 -9.53
C PRO A 342 -0.47 9.55 -10.28
N ARG A 343 -0.01 10.75 -9.90
CA ARG A 343 1.20 11.33 -10.48
C ARG A 343 2.45 10.71 -9.89
N GLU A 344 3.48 10.53 -10.70
CA GLU A 344 4.77 10.00 -10.23
C GLU A 344 5.37 10.92 -9.17
N SER A 345 5.40 12.22 -9.46
CA SER A 345 5.84 13.28 -8.57
C SER A 345 5.12 13.25 -7.22
N THR A 346 3.80 13.02 -7.23
CA THR A 346 3.00 12.95 -5.99
C THR A 346 3.42 11.76 -5.13
N VAL A 347 3.70 10.61 -5.73
CA VAL A 347 4.17 9.44 -4.99
C VAL A 347 5.58 9.68 -4.44
N PHE A 348 6.49 10.25 -5.22
CA PHE A 348 7.82 10.61 -4.74
C PHE A 348 7.78 11.62 -3.59
N TRP A 349 6.99 12.69 -3.71
CA TRP A 349 6.83 13.67 -2.63
C TRP A 349 6.19 13.05 -1.40
N SER A 350 5.24 12.13 -1.56
CA SER A 350 4.63 11.39 -0.44
C SER A 350 5.69 10.59 0.32
N TYR A 351 6.56 9.87 -0.40
CA TYR A 351 7.70 9.18 0.21
C TYR A 351 8.68 10.14 0.89
N GLY A 352 9.05 11.24 0.22
CA GLY A 352 9.99 12.22 0.76
C GLY A 352 9.49 12.88 2.05
N ILE A 353 8.22 13.32 2.06
CA ILE A 353 7.57 13.90 3.24
C ILE A 353 7.44 12.84 4.34
N GLY A 354 7.01 11.63 4.01
CA GLY A 354 6.90 10.52 4.97
C GLY A 354 8.24 10.17 5.62
N ALA A 355 9.31 10.10 4.84
CA ALA A 355 10.67 9.87 5.33
C ALA A 355 11.16 11.02 6.23
N PHE A 356 10.92 12.27 5.84
CA PHE A 356 11.26 13.44 6.65
C PHE A 356 10.54 13.42 8.00
N LEU A 357 9.22 13.17 8.00
CA LEU A 357 8.42 13.06 9.23
C LEU A 357 8.89 11.89 10.11
N LEU A 358 9.30 10.77 9.51
CA LEU A 358 9.84 9.63 10.24
C LEU A 358 11.19 9.95 10.89
N ILE A 359 12.11 10.61 10.16
CA ILE A 359 13.39 11.06 10.71
C ILE A 359 13.15 12.04 11.87
N PHE A 360 12.25 13.01 11.68
CA PHE A 360 11.86 13.93 12.74
C PHE A 360 11.30 13.18 13.96
N TYR A 361 10.41 12.21 13.75
CA TYR A 361 9.87 11.36 14.80
C TYR A 361 10.97 10.56 15.52
N ILE A 362 11.98 10.07 14.81
CA ILE A 362 13.10 9.33 15.42
C ILE A 362 13.97 10.26 16.28
N LEU A 363 14.32 11.43 15.76
CA LEU A 363 15.22 12.39 16.43
C LEU A 363 14.58 13.07 17.65
N PHE A 364 13.27 13.33 17.58
CA PHE A 364 12.56 14.14 18.58
C PHE A 364 11.51 13.34 19.36
N GLY A 365 10.91 12.30 18.78
CA GLY A 365 9.90 11.45 19.43
C GLY A 365 10.47 10.39 20.39
N GLY A 366 11.76 10.09 20.30
CA GLY A 366 12.49 9.25 21.27
C GLY A 366 12.90 9.98 22.55
N ARG A 367 12.75 11.31 22.62
CA ARG A 367 13.00 12.09 23.83
C ARG A 367 11.80 11.94 24.76
N ARG A 368 11.82 10.93 25.64
CA ARG A 368 11.12 11.10 26.93
C ARG A 368 11.65 12.41 27.54
N PRO A 369 10.81 13.27 28.14
CA PRO A 369 11.35 14.33 28.96
C PRO A 369 12.30 13.68 29.98
N LEU A 370 13.56 14.10 29.98
CA LEU A 370 14.44 14.00 31.15
C LEU A 370 13.78 14.89 32.22
N GLY A 371 12.76 14.32 32.84
CA GLY A 371 11.80 15.04 33.64
C GLY A 371 10.94 14.01 34.33
N CYS A 372 11.56 13.22 35.20
CA CYS A 372 10.85 12.85 36.41
C CYS A 372 10.56 14.21 37.11
N PRO A 373 9.31 14.61 37.34
CA PRO A 373 9.06 15.73 38.22
C PRO A 373 9.58 15.30 39.60
N ILE A 374 10.73 15.84 40.00
CA ILE A 374 11.23 15.72 41.37
C ILE A 374 10.33 16.61 42.23
N THR A 375 9.10 16.15 42.49
CA THR A 375 8.19 16.75 43.45
C THR A 375 7.23 15.69 44.01
N SER A 376 7.78 14.63 44.60
CA SER A 376 7.26 14.11 45.87
C SER A 376 8.29 13.20 46.52
N LYS A 377 8.25 13.18 47.84
CA LYS A 377 9.29 12.78 48.79
C LYS A 377 9.52 11.26 48.90
N TYR A 378 9.33 10.51 47.82
CA TYR A 378 9.52 9.06 47.80
C TYR A 378 10.44 8.67 46.63
N SER A 379 11.74 8.73 46.92
CA SER A 379 12.75 8.03 46.13
C SER A 379 12.43 6.54 46.19
N CYS A 380 11.97 5.95 45.07
CA CYS A 380 12.08 4.50 44.87
C CYS A 380 13.57 4.16 44.76
N GLN A 381 14.22 4.01 45.91
CA GLN A 381 15.56 3.47 46.02
C GLN A 381 15.46 1.96 45.76
N CYS A 382 16.04 1.52 44.64
CA CYS A 382 16.15 0.11 44.30
C CYS A 382 16.94 -0.64 45.37
N ARG A 383 16.34 -1.69 45.95
CA ARG A 383 16.93 -2.71 46.83
C ARG A 383 17.87 -2.16 47.91
N GLU A 384 17.32 -1.82 49.06
CA GLU A 384 18.09 -1.77 50.31
C GLU A 384 18.11 -3.17 50.95
N ASN A 385 19.29 -3.67 51.30
CA ASN A 385 19.43 -4.90 52.07
C ASN A 385 19.08 -4.60 53.54
N VAL A 386 17.85 -4.91 53.92
CA VAL A 386 17.32 -4.64 55.27
C VAL A 386 17.76 -5.64 56.33
N ALA A 387 18.43 -6.74 55.97
CA ALA A 387 19.19 -7.61 56.89
C ALA A 387 20.01 -8.64 56.09
N GLY A 388 21.13 -9.10 56.65
CA GLY A 388 22.05 -10.02 55.97
C GLY A 388 22.76 -9.38 54.77
N GLY A 389 23.09 -10.19 53.75
CA GLY A 389 23.70 -9.73 52.50
C GLY A 389 25.24 -9.71 52.48
N GLN A 390 25.89 -10.17 53.55
CA GLN A 390 27.35 -10.31 53.66
C GLN A 390 27.82 -11.78 53.68
N GLY A 391 27.07 -12.66 53.01
CA GLY A 391 27.32 -14.11 52.98
C GLY A 391 26.72 -14.86 54.18
N ASP A 392 26.80 -16.19 54.11
CA ASP A 392 26.39 -17.13 55.15
C ASP A 392 27.36 -17.04 56.35
N GLY A 393 26.82 -17.00 57.57
CA GLY A 393 27.64 -16.86 58.79
C GLY A 393 26.85 -16.39 60.02
N SER A 394 27.51 -16.38 61.18
CA SER A 394 26.91 -16.09 62.49
C SER A 394 27.11 -14.65 62.99
N SER A 395 27.71 -13.76 62.19
CA SER A 395 27.86 -12.33 62.55
C SER A 395 26.51 -11.59 62.54
N LEU A 396 26.39 -10.44 63.21
CA LEU A 396 25.12 -9.67 63.30
C LEU A 396 24.63 -9.07 61.97
N ASN A 397 25.48 -9.06 60.95
CA ASN A 397 25.19 -8.64 59.58
C ASN A 397 25.18 -9.82 58.58
N GLN A 398 25.23 -11.06 59.07
CA GLN A 398 25.17 -12.31 58.31
C GLN A 398 24.00 -13.16 58.83
N LEU A 399 23.48 -14.04 57.98
CA LEU A 399 22.39 -14.96 58.30
C LEU A 399 22.71 -16.34 57.70
N SER A 400 22.28 -17.40 58.35
CA SER A 400 22.39 -18.79 57.90
C SER A 400 21.02 -19.45 57.79
N SER A 401 20.64 -19.82 56.56
CA SER A 401 19.33 -20.43 56.25
C SER A 401 18.12 -19.71 56.90
N PRO A 402 17.95 -18.38 56.71
CA PRO A 402 16.83 -17.67 57.31
C PRO A 402 15.50 -18.15 56.71
N PHE A 403 14.51 -18.42 57.57
CA PHE A 403 13.28 -19.13 57.16
C PHE A 403 12.00 -18.30 57.30
N GLY A 404 11.94 -17.40 58.29
CA GLY A 404 10.78 -16.56 58.57
C GLY A 404 11.17 -15.11 58.80
N VAL A 405 10.34 -14.18 58.29
CA VAL A 405 10.48 -12.74 58.51
C VAL A 405 9.15 -12.15 58.96
N TYR A 406 9.19 -11.29 59.96
CA TYR A 406 8.04 -10.53 60.46
C TYR A 406 8.42 -9.07 60.68
N VAL A 407 7.48 -8.16 60.45
CA VAL A 407 7.66 -6.73 60.67
C VAL A 407 6.52 -6.23 61.54
N ASP A 408 6.84 -5.55 62.64
CA ASP A 408 5.83 -4.96 63.53
C ASP A 408 5.37 -3.58 63.04
N ASP A 409 4.32 -3.04 63.66
CA ASP A 409 3.77 -1.70 63.34
C ASP A 409 4.78 -0.56 63.58
N ASN A 410 5.86 -0.81 64.33
CA ASN A 410 6.96 0.13 64.56
C ASN A 410 8.11 -0.04 63.54
N GLN A 411 7.90 -0.81 62.46
CA GLN A 411 8.90 -1.11 61.43
C GLN A 411 10.14 -1.85 61.95
N THR A 412 9.97 -2.63 63.02
CA THR A 412 10.99 -3.52 63.55
C THR A 412 10.92 -4.86 62.83
N ILE A 413 12.04 -5.31 62.26
CA ILE A 413 12.14 -6.56 61.52
C ILE A 413 12.67 -7.65 62.44
N PHE A 414 11.99 -8.79 62.47
CA PHE A 414 12.42 -10.01 63.15
C PHE A 414 12.66 -11.11 62.13
N ILE A 415 13.81 -11.77 62.24
CA ILE A 415 14.25 -12.80 61.29
C ILE A 415 14.60 -14.05 62.08
N THR A 416 14.01 -15.19 61.72
CA THR A 416 14.43 -16.50 62.22
C THR A 416 15.63 -16.98 61.42
N ASP A 417 16.79 -16.99 62.07
CA ASP A 417 18.09 -17.37 61.50
C ASP A 417 18.37 -18.82 61.90
N LEU A 418 17.71 -19.76 61.21
CA LEU A 418 17.63 -21.16 61.62
C LEU A 418 19.00 -21.85 61.67
N GLY A 419 19.89 -21.56 60.72
CA GLY A 419 21.23 -22.18 60.68
C GLY A 419 22.13 -21.74 61.82
N ASN A 420 21.79 -20.63 62.49
CA ASN A 420 22.49 -20.12 63.66
C ASN A 420 21.67 -20.27 64.95
N ASP A 421 20.56 -21.01 64.94
CA ASP A 421 19.68 -21.24 66.10
C ASP A 421 19.28 -19.96 66.85
N ARG A 422 19.02 -18.86 66.11
CA ARG A 422 18.76 -17.54 66.72
C ARG A 422 17.65 -16.76 66.04
N ILE A 423 17.14 -15.76 66.75
CA ILE A 423 16.24 -14.74 66.17
C ILE A 423 16.95 -13.40 66.18
N VAL A 424 17.02 -12.73 65.03
CA VAL A 424 17.65 -11.42 64.87
C VAL A 424 16.57 -10.34 64.74
N GLN A 425 16.62 -9.33 65.60
CA GLN A 425 15.81 -8.11 65.52
C GLN A 425 16.63 -6.97 64.90
N ARG A 426 16.03 -6.21 63.98
CA ARG A 426 16.60 -4.96 63.45
C ARG A 426 15.53 -3.86 63.44
N ASN A 427 15.81 -2.73 64.07
CA ASN A 427 14.98 -1.54 63.95
C ASN A 427 15.29 -0.83 62.61
N TYR A 428 14.28 -0.21 62.00
CA TYR A 428 14.42 0.53 60.73
C TYR A 428 15.61 1.52 60.74
N ASP A 429 15.87 2.19 61.86
CA ASP A 429 16.95 3.18 62.00
C ASP A 429 18.31 2.59 62.48
N ALA A 430 18.43 1.27 62.67
CA ALA A 430 19.64 0.64 63.20
C ALA A 430 20.54 0.04 62.09
N ALA A 431 21.84 0.33 62.15
CA ALA A 431 22.85 -0.16 61.20
C ALA A 431 23.24 -1.64 61.39
N LEU A 432 22.93 -2.23 62.55
CA LEU A 432 23.25 -3.63 62.91
C LEU A 432 22.01 -4.32 63.50
N GLY A 433 21.83 -5.61 63.19
CA GLY A 433 20.86 -6.47 63.87
C GLY A 433 21.33 -6.85 65.27
N GLN A 434 20.42 -7.27 66.14
CA GLN A 434 20.70 -7.78 67.48
C GLN A 434 20.02 -9.12 67.68
N VAL A 435 20.66 -10.04 68.40
CA VAL A 435 20.07 -11.35 68.72
C VAL A 435 19.09 -11.20 69.88
N VAL A 436 17.84 -11.64 69.69
CA VAL A 436 16.75 -11.55 70.69
C VAL A 436 16.37 -12.92 71.28
N ALA A 437 16.79 -14.01 70.64
CA ALA A 437 16.75 -15.36 71.18
C ALA A 437 17.96 -16.13 70.66
N ASP A 438 18.61 -16.91 71.50
CA ASP A 438 19.84 -17.65 71.20
C ASP A 438 19.82 -19.01 71.92
N GLY A 439 20.10 -20.09 71.18
CA GLY A 439 20.22 -21.46 71.68
C GLY A 439 21.68 -21.90 71.70
N ASN A 440 22.29 -21.96 72.88
CA ASN A 440 23.70 -22.35 73.02
C ASN A 440 23.85 -23.89 72.93
N GLY A 441 23.56 -24.46 71.75
CA GLY A 441 23.68 -25.89 71.42
C GLY A 441 22.35 -26.64 71.33
N GLN A 442 22.08 -27.20 70.15
CA GLN A 442 20.92 -28.02 69.75
C GLN A 442 19.57 -27.58 70.35
N GLY A 443 18.96 -26.60 69.67
CA GLY A 443 17.61 -26.15 69.93
C GLY A 443 17.54 -24.85 70.72
N ASN A 444 16.68 -23.94 70.28
CA ASN A 444 16.29 -22.79 71.09
C ASN A 444 15.76 -23.32 72.44
N GLN A 445 16.37 -22.94 73.56
CA GLN A 445 15.87 -23.33 74.88
C GLN A 445 15.27 -22.14 75.63
N ARG A 446 15.27 -20.93 75.08
CA ARG A 446 14.61 -19.77 75.70
C ARG A 446 14.37 -18.60 74.76
N VAL A 447 13.34 -17.79 75.04
CA VAL A 447 13.09 -16.48 74.42
C VAL A 447 13.29 -15.40 75.49
N MET A 448 14.04 -14.35 75.16
CA MET A 448 14.50 -13.36 76.14
C MET A 448 13.99 -11.95 75.81
N ARG A 449 13.63 -11.18 76.84
CA ARG A 449 13.28 -9.76 76.70
C ARG A 449 14.48 -8.87 77.05
N TRP A 450 14.65 -7.81 76.28
CA TRP A 450 15.56 -6.71 76.60
C TRP A 450 14.77 -5.41 76.83
N PHE A 451 15.12 -4.68 77.89
CA PHE A 451 14.53 -3.37 78.19
C PHE A 451 15.26 -2.28 77.40
N ARG A 452 14.49 -1.35 76.82
CA ARG A 452 14.96 -0.48 75.71
C ARG A 452 16.03 0.52 76.11
N GLN A 453 16.29 0.80 77.39
CA GLN A 453 17.34 1.72 77.82
C GLN A 453 17.94 1.30 79.17
N HIS A 454 19.25 1.04 79.17
CA HIS A 454 20.19 0.98 80.30
C HIS A 454 20.05 -0.05 81.44
N ASP A 455 19.18 -1.05 81.35
CA ASP A 455 19.25 -2.22 82.24
C ASP A 455 19.90 -3.43 81.54
N ARG A 456 20.98 -3.97 82.14
CA ARG A 456 21.64 -5.23 81.70
C ARG A 456 20.90 -6.48 82.18
N ASN A 457 19.68 -6.33 82.69
CA ASN A 457 18.92 -7.44 83.22
C ASN A 457 18.13 -8.09 82.08
N GLN A 458 18.49 -9.34 81.81
CA GLN A 458 17.81 -10.22 80.87
C GLN A 458 16.65 -10.89 81.60
N GLU A 459 15.46 -10.83 81.03
CA GLU A 459 14.30 -11.58 81.52
C GLU A 459 14.02 -12.74 80.56
N THR A 460 14.02 -13.97 81.09
CA THR A 460 13.57 -15.14 80.32
C THR A 460 12.05 -15.11 80.29
N ILE A 461 11.48 -14.90 79.10
CA ILE A 461 10.01 -14.85 78.90
C ILE A 461 9.46 -16.28 78.75
N ILE A 462 10.25 -17.16 78.14
CA ILE A 462 9.87 -18.53 77.84
C ILE A 462 11.13 -19.39 77.94
N ASP A 463 11.08 -20.51 78.65
CA ASP A 463 12.17 -21.49 78.74
C ASP A 463 11.76 -22.87 78.20
N ASN A 464 12.76 -23.67 77.86
CA ASN A 464 12.70 -25.10 77.56
C ASN A 464 11.86 -25.52 76.33
N ILE A 465 11.99 -24.80 75.19
CA ILE A 465 11.15 -25.08 74.01
C ILE A 465 11.86 -25.02 72.64
N TYR A 466 11.85 -26.16 71.94
CA TYR A 466 12.31 -26.34 70.56
C TYR A 466 11.30 -25.80 69.53
N TYR A 467 11.61 -24.66 68.89
CA TYR A 467 10.71 -23.96 67.96
C TYR A 467 11.19 -23.97 66.51
N THR A 468 10.24 -24.09 65.57
CA THR A 468 10.48 -23.89 64.13
C THR A 468 9.88 -22.59 63.59
N GLN A 469 8.80 -22.08 64.20
CA GLN A 469 8.13 -20.86 63.77
C GLN A 469 7.52 -20.06 64.93
N LEU A 470 7.63 -18.73 64.86
CA LEU A 470 7.05 -17.76 65.78
C LEU A 470 6.12 -16.80 65.01
N ALA A 471 4.95 -16.50 65.56
CA ALA A 471 4.03 -15.48 65.07
C ALA A 471 3.60 -14.56 66.21
N ILE A 472 3.32 -13.29 65.93
CA ILE A 472 2.84 -12.32 66.92
C ILE A 472 1.56 -11.68 66.38
N ASP A 473 0.54 -11.57 67.22
CA ASP A 473 -0.68 -10.85 66.86
C ASP A 473 -0.62 -9.35 67.16
N ASN A 474 -1.59 -8.60 66.65
CA ASN A 474 -1.69 -7.14 66.82
C ASN A 474 -1.92 -6.72 68.30
N GLN A 475 -2.11 -7.69 69.21
CA GLN A 475 -2.21 -7.47 70.66
C GLN A 475 -0.91 -7.83 71.38
N LYS A 476 0.20 -8.05 70.65
CA LYS A 476 1.52 -8.45 71.15
C LYS A 476 1.51 -9.81 71.88
N LYS A 477 0.63 -10.73 71.50
CA LYS A 477 0.69 -12.12 71.98
C LYS A 477 1.59 -12.94 71.06
N PHE A 478 2.48 -13.73 71.65
CA PHE A 478 3.39 -14.61 70.92
C PHE A 478 2.76 -15.97 70.74
N TYR A 479 2.85 -16.51 69.54
CA TYR A 479 2.43 -17.86 69.17
C TYR A 479 3.67 -18.60 68.72
N ALA A 480 4.01 -19.64 69.45
CA ALA A 480 5.26 -20.34 69.22
C ALA A 480 4.95 -21.82 68.99
N SER A 481 5.42 -22.34 67.86
CA SER A 481 5.15 -23.71 67.40
C SER A 481 6.24 -24.68 67.87
N ASN A 482 5.89 -25.53 68.84
CA ASN A 482 6.78 -26.53 69.38
C ASN A 482 6.64 -27.82 68.56
N CYS A 483 7.67 -28.13 67.77
CA CYS A 483 7.66 -29.32 66.91
C CYS A 483 7.78 -30.62 67.70
N ASP A 484 8.51 -30.62 68.82
CA ASP A 484 8.71 -31.82 69.64
C ASP A 484 7.43 -32.23 70.36
N LYS A 485 6.66 -31.24 70.83
CA LYS A 485 5.39 -31.46 71.54
C LYS A 485 4.15 -31.40 70.64
N GLN A 486 4.33 -31.18 69.33
CA GLN A 486 3.26 -31.04 68.34
C GLN A 486 2.16 -30.03 68.76
N GLU A 487 2.56 -28.89 69.31
CA GLU A 487 1.62 -27.89 69.83
C GLU A 487 2.00 -26.46 69.41
N VAL A 488 1.00 -25.58 69.39
CA VAL A 488 1.20 -24.13 69.26
C VAL A 488 0.72 -23.49 70.55
N ARG A 489 1.62 -22.82 71.26
CA ARG A 489 1.30 -22.13 72.52
C ARG A 489 1.22 -20.64 72.32
N ARG A 490 0.21 -20.03 72.94
CA ARG A 490 0.00 -18.58 73.00
C ARG A 490 0.52 -18.05 74.33
N TYR A 491 1.32 -17.00 74.27
CA TYR A 491 1.88 -16.30 75.42
C TYR A 491 1.53 -14.81 75.35
N GLN A 492 1.23 -14.21 76.51
CA GLN A 492 1.01 -12.77 76.63
C GLN A 492 2.14 -12.17 77.47
N LEU A 493 2.66 -11.01 77.05
CA LEU A 493 3.68 -10.29 77.80
C LEU A 493 3.16 -9.95 79.21
N GLY A 494 3.77 -10.57 80.23
CA GLY A 494 3.46 -10.34 81.64
C GLY A 494 2.73 -11.48 82.36
N ASP A 495 2.36 -12.57 81.67
CA ASP A 495 1.94 -13.80 82.35
C ASP A 495 3.18 -14.57 82.83
N SER A 496 3.13 -15.12 84.05
CA SER A 496 4.24 -15.89 84.67
C SER A 496 4.22 -17.36 84.29
#